data_AF-A0A399IRP6-F1
#
_entry.id   AF-A0A399IRP6-F1
#
_cell.length_a   1.000
_cell.length_b   1.000
_cell.length_c   1.000
_cell.angle_alpha   90.00
_cell.angle_beta   90.00
_cell.angle_gamma   90.00
#
_symmetry.space_group_name_H-M   'P 1'
#
loop_
_entity.id
_entity.type
_entity.pdbx_description
1 polymer ?
#
loop_
_entity_poly.entity_id
_entity_poly.type
_entity_poly.pdbx_seq_one_letter_code
_entity_poly.pdbx_strand_id
1 'polypeptide(L)'
;MHFYCCLFNICKKIILKFKTSEFDLDFPISNLFNQNKINLERDNEFLIEIMQSNLSNRTIYAFVHYLEKNSKSIVDYKNIILSMSCHLLSNDSEKLIGYWGIEDEISKLIIGLYDESSTSLEPQLIEISKKCLDIWDLMFEKQIGSIRMLSQKIFER
;
A
#
# COMPACT_ATOMS: atom_id res chain seq x y z
N MET A 1 -0.25 -8.26 30.49
CA MET A 1 0.36 -7.81 29.21
C MET A 1 0.69 -8.97 28.27
N HIS A 2 1.36 -10.05 28.73
CA HIS A 2 1.67 -11.24 27.92
C HIS A 2 0.47 -11.93 27.26
N PHE A 3 -0.65 -12.09 27.99
CA PHE A 3 -1.84 -12.80 27.49
C PHE A 3 -2.51 -12.07 26.29
N TYR A 4 -2.57 -10.74 26.35
CA TYR A 4 -3.13 -9.91 25.26
C TYR A 4 -2.28 -9.94 23.99
N CYS A 5 -0.95 -9.98 24.13
CA CYS A 5 -0.04 -10.06 22.99
C CYS A 5 -0.14 -11.42 22.28
N CYS A 6 -0.25 -12.52 23.05
CA CYS A 6 -0.51 -13.86 22.50
C CYS A 6 -1.84 -13.94 21.75
N LEU A 7 -2.93 -13.41 22.33
CA LEU A 7 -4.25 -13.42 21.69
C LEU A 7 -4.23 -12.63 20.36
N PHE A 8 -3.60 -11.45 20.35
CA PHE A 8 -3.48 -10.63 19.15
C PHE A 8 -2.72 -11.33 18.01
N ASN A 9 -1.63 -12.04 18.33
CA ASN A 9 -0.89 -12.82 17.33
C ASN A 9 -1.68 -14.03 16.82
N ILE A 10 -2.50 -14.66 17.66
CA ILE A 10 -3.42 -15.71 17.23
C ILE A 10 -4.47 -15.15 16.27
N CYS A 11 -5.07 -14.00 16.58
CA CYS A 11 -6.04 -13.33 15.70
C CYS A 11 -5.45 -13.03 14.32
N LYS A 12 -4.23 -12.48 14.24
CA LYS A 12 -3.54 -12.25 12.96
C LYS A 12 -3.36 -13.54 12.16
N LYS A 13 -2.89 -14.62 12.81
CA LYS A 13 -2.72 -15.93 12.16
C LYS A 13 -4.04 -16.48 11.63
N ILE A 14 -5.14 -16.27 12.35
CA ILE A 14 -6.48 -16.65 11.89
C ILE A 14 -6.87 -15.82 10.67
N ILE A 15 -6.74 -14.49 10.73
CA ILE A 15 -7.04 -13.59 9.60
C ILE A 15 -6.24 -14.00 8.35
N LEU A 16 -4.94 -14.27 8.48
CA LEU A 16 -4.10 -14.67 7.36
C LEU A 16 -4.53 -15.99 6.72
N LYS A 17 -5.17 -16.91 7.46
CA LYS A 17 -5.73 -18.15 6.88
C LYS A 17 -6.94 -17.89 5.98
N PHE A 18 -7.62 -16.76 6.14
CA PHE A 18 -8.81 -16.42 5.35
C PHE A 18 -8.52 -15.44 4.20
N LYS A 19 -7.26 -15.02 4.00
CA LYS A 19 -6.90 -14.00 3.00
C LYS A 19 -7.22 -14.37 1.54
N THR A 20 -7.37 -15.66 1.24
CA THR A 20 -7.73 -16.18 -0.09
C THR A 20 -9.14 -16.78 -0.14
N SER A 21 -9.91 -16.66 0.96
CA SER A 21 -11.27 -17.18 1.05
C SER A 21 -12.29 -16.14 0.57
N GLU A 22 -13.53 -16.57 0.28
CA GLU A 22 -14.64 -15.65 -0.04
C GLU A 22 -15.09 -14.80 1.16
N PHE A 23 -14.49 -14.97 2.34
CA PHE A 23 -14.83 -14.15 3.51
C PHE A 23 -14.35 -12.72 3.31
N ASP A 24 -15.30 -11.79 3.44
CA ASP A 24 -15.04 -10.36 3.43
C ASP A 24 -14.21 -9.96 4.66
N LEU A 25 -12.91 -9.70 4.43
CA LEU A 25 -11.99 -9.17 5.42
C LEU A 25 -11.92 -7.63 5.39
N ASP A 26 -12.68 -6.94 4.54
CA ASP A 26 -12.56 -5.49 4.39
C ASP A 26 -12.91 -4.76 5.66
N PHE A 27 -14.01 -5.14 6.31
CA PHE A 27 -14.43 -4.52 7.55
C PHE A 27 -13.36 -4.66 8.66
N PRO A 28 -12.90 -5.87 9.04
CA PRO A 28 -11.93 -6.01 10.11
C PRO A 28 -10.59 -5.33 9.77
N ILE A 29 -10.09 -5.41 8.53
CA ILE A 29 -8.82 -4.80 8.15
C ILE A 29 -8.91 -3.27 8.11
N SER A 30 -9.94 -2.72 7.47
CA SER A 30 -10.17 -1.27 7.45
C SER A 30 -10.28 -0.70 8.88
N ASN A 31 -10.88 -1.44 9.81
CA ASN A 31 -11.03 -1.00 11.19
C ASN A 31 -9.70 -0.99 11.97
N LEU A 32 -8.74 -1.85 11.62
CA LEU A 32 -7.39 -1.79 12.22
C LEU A 32 -6.72 -0.45 11.92
N PHE A 33 -6.83 0.03 10.68
CA PHE A 33 -6.31 1.32 10.26
C PHE A 33 -7.11 2.48 10.89
N ASN A 34 -8.43 2.47 10.74
CA ASN A 34 -9.28 3.57 11.21
C ASN A 34 -9.23 3.78 12.74
N GLN A 35 -8.96 2.73 13.51
CA GLN A 35 -8.85 2.80 14.98
C GLN A 35 -7.40 2.92 15.47
N ASN A 36 -6.43 3.16 14.57
CA ASN A 36 -5.00 3.25 14.89
C ASN A 36 -4.50 2.07 15.73
N LYS A 37 -4.96 0.85 15.41
CA LYS A 37 -4.59 -0.39 16.15
C LYS A 37 -3.31 -1.04 15.62
N ILE A 38 -2.66 -0.40 14.65
CA ILE A 38 -1.44 -0.86 14.00
C ILE A 38 -0.23 -0.35 14.79
N ASN A 39 0.70 -1.26 15.06
CA ASN A 39 2.06 -0.96 15.48
C ASN A 39 2.99 -1.46 14.38
N LEU A 40 3.66 -0.56 13.67
CA LEU A 40 4.43 -0.92 12.48
C LEU A 40 5.55 -1.94 12.79
N GLU A 41 6.34 -1.73 13.85
CA GLU A 41 7.43 -2.65 14.23
C GLU A 41 6.93 -4.08 14.48
N ARG A 42 5.76 -4.22 15.12
CA ARG A 42 5.14 -5.51 15.44
C ARG A 42 4.33 -6.10 14.28
N ASP A 43 3.77 -5.26 13.41
CA ASP A 43 2.71 -5.64 12.47
C ASP A 43 3.20 -5.66 11.02
N ASN A 44 4.43 -5.26 10.72
CA ASN A 44 4.96 -5.09 9.36
C ASN A 44 4.73 -6.32 8.46
N GLU A 45 5.15 -7.51 8.89
CA GLU A 45 4.97 -8.75 8.09
C GLU A 45 3.50 -9.07 7.84
N PHE A 46 2.66 -8.92 8.86
CA PHE A 46 1.21 -9.11 8.75
C PHE A 46 0.59 -8.11 7.76
N LEU A 47 1.03 -6.86 7.78
CA LEU A 47 0.55 -5.83 6.85
C LEU A 47 1.00 -6.11 5.43
N ILE A 48 2.24 -6.52 5.21
CA ILE A 48 2.70 -6.91 3.86
C ILE A 48 1.82 -8.05 3.33
N GLU A 49 1.59 -9.09 4.14
CA GLU A 49 0.78 -10.23 3.72
C GLU A 49 -0.69 -9.87 3.42
N ILE A 50 -1.31 -9.02 4.24
CA ILE A 50 -2.71 -8.65 4.03
C ILE A 50 -2.87 -7.69 2.85
N MET A 51 -1.91 -6.78 2.65
CA MET A 51 -1.94 -5.82 1.55
C MET A 51 -1.58 -6.44 0.19
N GLN A 52 -1.15 -7.70 0.18
CA GLN A 52 -0.98 -8.54 -1.01
C GLN A 52 -2.16 -9.51 -1.26
N SER A 53 -3.28 -9.34 -0.56
CA SER A 53 -4.48 -10.16 -0.74
C SER A 53 -5.55 -9.46 -1.57
N ASN A 54 -6.73 -10.07 -1.74
CA ASN A 54 -7.86 -9.43 -2.41
C ASN A 54 -8.36 -8.23 -1.57
N LEU A 55 -7.83 -7.04 -1.85
CA LEU A 55 -8.17 -5.79 -1.18
C LEU A 55 -9.36 -5.10 -1.85
N SER A 56 -10.28 -4.55 -1.04
CA SER A 56 -11.19 -3.52 -1.53
C SER A 56 -10.60 -2.11 -1.45
N ASN A 57 -11.25 -1.19 -2.17
CA ASN A 57 -11.02 0.25 -2.10
C ASN A 57 -11.13 0.75 -0.67
N ARG A 58 -12.09 0.23 0.10
CA ARG A 58 -12.30 0.64 1.50
C ARG A 58 -11.04 0.41 2.33
N THR A 59 -10.42 -0.76 2.16
CA THR A 59 -9.20 -1.12 2.88
C THR A 59 -8.02 -0.25 2.44
N ILE A 60 -7.90 0.01 1.14
CA ILE A 60 -6.85 0.88 0.58
C ILE A 60 -6.99 2.32 1.09
N TYR A 61 -8.19 2.90 1.01
CA TYR A 61 -8.45 4.25 1.52
C TYR A 61 -8.19 4.35 3.02
N ALA A 62 -8.60 3.35 3.80
CA ALA A 62 -8.32 3.33 5.24
C ALA A 62 -6.82 3.30 5.53
N PHE A 63 -6.04 2.53 4.76
CA PHE A 63 -4.58 2.49 4.87
C PHE A 63 -3.94 3.83 4.53
N VAL A 64 -4.30 4.45 3.38
CA VAL A 64 -3.75 5.74 2.96
C VAL A 64 -4.04 6.83 3.99
N HIS A 65 -5.30 6.94 4.42
CA HIS A 65 -5.70 7.90 5.45
C HIS A 65 -5.02 7.64 6.81
N TYR A 66 -4.74 6.37 7.14
CA TYR A 66 -3.92 6.03 8.31
C TYR A 66 -2.48 6.55 8.16
N LEU A 67 -1.86 6.43 6.99
CA LEU A 67 -0.53 6.99 6.74
C LEU A 67 -0.53 8.51 6.84
N GLU A 68 -1.48 9.19 6.22
CA GLU A 68 -1.59 10.66 6.26
C GLU A 68 -1.69 11.19 7.70
N LYS A 69 -2.36 10.45 8.60
CA LYS A 69 -2.56 10.86 9.99
C LYS A 69 -1.43 10.47 10.94
N ASN A 70 -0.81 9.32 10.73
CA ASN A 70 0.05 8.70 11.74
C ASN A 70 1.50 8.51 11.29
N SER A 71 1.79 8.58 9.99
CA SER A 71 3.16 8.38 9.50
C SER A 71 4.00 9.62 9.79
N LYS A 72 5.19 9.41 10.36
CA LYS A 72 6.23 10.46 10.43
C LYS A 72 7.02 10.52 9.11
N SER A 73 7.21 9.36 8.51
CA SER A 73 7.92 9.12 7.27
C SER A 73 7.15 8.06 6.48
N ILE A 74 6.91 8.30 5.19
CA ILE A 74 6.27 7.29 4.32
C ILE A 74 7.24 6.16 4.00
N VAL A 75 8.54 6.43 4.05
CA VAL A 75 9.62 5.44 3.86
C VAL A 75 9.55 4.30 4.87
N ASP A 76 9.07 4.54 6.09
CA ASP A 76 8.87 3.49 7.10
C ASP A 76 7.91 2.39 6.60
N TYR A 77 6.98 2.75 5.71
CA TYR A 77 5.95 1.87 5.16
C TYR A 77 6.28 1.34 3.76
N LYS A 78 7.51 1.58 3.25
CA LYS A 78 7.96 1.22 1.89
C LYS A 78 7.60 -0.18 1.43
N ASN A 79 7.81 -1.20 2.28
CA ASN A 79 7.63 -2.58 1.90
C ASN A 79 6.14 -2.91 1.71
N ILE A 80 5.28 -2.31 2.52
CA ILE A 80 3.82 -2.46 2.44
C ILE A 80 3.30 -1.76 1.17
N ILE A 81 3.74 -0.52 0.94
CA ILE A 81 3.35 0.28 -0.23
C ILE A 81 3.76 -0.40 -1.53
N LEU A 82 5.04 -0.78 -1.67
CA LEU A 82 5.54 -1.43 -2.89
C LEU A 82 4.84 -2.78 -3.13
N SER A 83 4.65 -3.58 -2.07
CA SER A 83 3.97 -4.87 -2.16
C SER A 83 2.53 -4.74 -2.63
N MET A 84 1.79 -3.79 -2.05
CA MET A 84 0.40 -3.51 -2.41
C MET A 84 0.30 -3.05 -3.86
N SER A 85 1.10 -2.06 -4.25
CA SER A 85 1.09 -1.49 -5.60
C SER A 85 1.43 -2.56 -6.64
N CYS A 86 2.48 -3.35 -6.43
CA CYS A 86 2.82 -4.44 -7.35
C CYS A 86 1.68 -5.46 -7.46
N HIS A 87 1.03 -5.82 -6.34
CA HIS A 87 -0.08 -6.78 -6.35
C HIS A 87 -1.29 -6.25 -7.14
N LEU A 88 -1.70 -5.01 -6.88
CA LEU A 88 -2.85 -4.38 -7.55
C LEU A 88 -2.60 -4.19 -9.06
N LEU A 89 -1.36 -3.91 -9.46
CA LEU A 89 -1.00 -3.68 -10.86
C LEU A 89 -0.68 -4.97 -11.63
N SER A 90 -0.34 -6.06 -10.95
CA SER A 90 0.01 -7.35 -11.58
C SER A 90 -1.22 -8.21 -11.90
N ASN A 91 -2.31 -8.06 -11.15
CA ASN A 91 -3.58 -8.71 -11.47
C ASN A 91 -4.22 -8.03 -12.69
N ASP A 92 -4.79 -8.80 -13.62
CA ASP A 92 -5.30 -8.33 -14.91
C ASP A 92 -6.07 -6.99 -14.81
N SER A 93 -5.70 -6.07 -15.70
CA SER A 93 -6.18 -4.68 -15.78
C SER A 93 -7.71 -4.55 -15.85
N GLU A 94 -8.42 -5.61 -16.25
CA GLU A 94 -9.89 -5.65 -16.26
C GLU A 94 -10.51 -5.47 -14.87
N LYS A 95 -9.83 -5.89 -13.78
CA LYS A 95 -10.30 -5.62 -12.41
C LYS A 95 -10.06 -4.17 -11.97
N LEU A 96 -9.01 -3.51 -12.46
CA LEU A 96 -8.72 -2.11 -12.16
C LEU A 96 -9.76 -1.15 -12.76
N ILE A 97 -10.43 -1.54 -13.85
CA ILE A 97 -11.55 -0.78 -14.43
C ILE A 97 -12.74 -0.68 -13.44
N GLY A 98 -12.88 -1.62 -12.50
CA GLY A 98 -13.86 -1.57 -11.41
C GLY A 98 -13.43 -0.74 -10.19
N TYR A 99 -12.20 -0.23 -10.17
CA TYR A 99 -11.54 0.36 -9.01
C TYR A 99 -11.37 1.89 -9.08
N TRP A 100 -12.22 2.59 -9.85
CA TRP A 100 -12.23 4.06 -9.95
C TRP A 100 -11.91 4.76 -8.61
N GLY A 101 -10.82 5.52 -8.59
CA GLY A 101 -10.30 6.30 -7.47
C GLY A 101 -9.14 5.66 -6.70
N ILE A 102 -8.93 4.34 -6.75
CA ILE A 102 -7.76 3.71 -6.07
C ILE A 102 -6.46 4.09 -6.76
N GLU A 103 -6.49 4.20 -8.08
CA GLU A 103 -5.33 4.50 -8.91
C GLU A 103 -4.67 5.82 -8.53
N ASP A 104 -5.45 6.84 -8.16
CA ASP A 104 -4.94 8.11 -7.66
C ASP A 104 -4.29 7.96 -6.28
N GLU A 105 -4.83 7.12 -5.40
CA GLU A 105 -4.21 6.82 -4.10
C GLU A 105 -2.89 6.07 -4.26
N ILE A 106 -2.81 5.12 -5.19
CA ILE A 106 -1.54 4.47 -5.54
C ILE A 106 -0.55 5.51 -6.05
N SER A 107 -0.96 6.38 -6.98
CA SER A 107 -0.09 7.45 -7.49
C SER A 107 0.44 8.34 -6.36
N LYS A 108 -0.42 8.80 -5.45
CA LYS A 108 0.00 9.61 -4.30
C LYS A 108 1.04 8.90 -3.43
N LEU A 109 0.82 7.62 -3.10
CA LEU A 109 1.75 6.85 -2.29
C LEU A 109 3.09 6.64 -2.99
N ILE A 110 3.09 6.34 -4.29
CA ILE A 110 4.31 6.14 -5.08
C ILE A 110 5.10 7.44 -5.23
N ILE A 111 4.44 8.57 -5.50
CA ILE A 111 5.09 9.90 -5.55
C ILE A 111 5.68 10.24 -4.20
N GLY A 112 4.89 10.16 -3.13
CA GLY A 112 5.37 10.50 -1.79
C GLY A 112 6.56 9.64 -1.37
N LEU A 113 6.52 8.34 -1.67
CA LEU A 113 7.62 7.43 -1.38
C LEU A 113 8.86 7.76 -2.23
N TYR A 114 8.70 8.09 -3.51
CA TYR A 114 9.80 8.52 -4.37
C TYR A 114 10.42 9.83 -3.88
N ASP A 115 9.62 10.84 -3.58
CA ASP A 115 10.07 12.16 -3.13
C ASP A 115 10.91 12.04 -1.85
N GLU A 116 10.43 11.26 -0.86
CA GLU A 116 11.18 11.09 0.38
C GLU A 116 12.45 10.23 0.19
N SER A 117 12.37 9.14 -0.58
CA SER A 117 13.51 8.23 -0.78
C SER A 117 14.60 8.78 -1.72
N SER A 118 14.25 9.58 -2.71
CA SER A 118 15.18 10.14 -3.71
C SER A 118 16.14 11.18 -3.14
N THR A 119 15.80 11.78 -1.99
CA THR A 119 16.65 12.76 -1.30
C THR A 119 17.82 12.12 -0.55
N SER A 120 17.80 10.80 -0.37
CA SER A 120 18.81 10.07 0.40
C SER A 120 19.92 9.51 -0.48
N LEU A 121 21.14 9.50 0.08
CA LEU A 121 22.30 8.82 -0.51
C LEU A 121 22.45 7.37 -0.05
N GLU A 122 21.57 6.89 0.82
CA GLU A 122 21.62 5.51 1.30
C GLU A 122 21.28 4.52 0.18
N PRO A 123 22.10 3.47 -0.03
CA PRO A 123 21.89 2.51 -1.12
C PRO A 123 20.49 1.88 -1.13
N GLN A 124 19.93 1.61 0.04
CA GLN A 124 18.58 1.04 0.16
C GLN A 124 17.50 2.02 -0.31
N LEU A 125 17.61 3.31 0.02
CA LEU A 125 16.66 4.35 -0.38
C LEU A 125 16.75 4.67 -1.87
N ILE A 126 17.95 4.60 -2.43
CA ILE A 126 18.15 4.67 -3.88
C ILE A 126 17.47 3.49 -4.60
N GLU A 127 17.51 2.28 -4.04
CA GLU A 127 16.80 1.14 -4.63
C GLU A 127 15.27 1.32 -4.55
N ILE A 128 14.76 1.91 -3.47
CA ILE A 128 13.33 2.19 -3.30
C ILE A 128 12.85 3.23 -4.29
N SER A 129 13.60 4.32 -4.51
CA SER A 129 13.22 5.34 -5.49
C SER A 129 13.18 4.77 -6.91
N LYS A 130 14.12 3.89 -7.27
CA LYS A 130 14.08 3.15 -8.54
C LYS A 130 12.83 2.28 -8.67
N LYS A 131 12.47 1.50 -7.64
CA LYS A 131 11.23 0.69 -7.65
C LYS A 131 9.97 1.55 -7.79
N CYS A 132 9.97 2.77 -7.25
CA CYS A 132 8.86 3.69 -7.45
C CYS A 132 8.73 4.11 -8.92
N LEU A 133 9.84 4.34 -9.62
CA LEU A 133 9.85 4.64 -11.05
C LEU A 133 9.39 3.43 -11.88
N ASP A 134 9.82 2.22 -11.54
CA ASP A 134 9.38 0.99 -12.24
C ASP A 134 7.83 0.84 -12.14
N ILE A 135 7.26 1.13 -10.96
CA ILE A 135 5.81 1.11 -10.76
C ILE A 135 5.12 2.24 -11.53
N TRP A 136 5.71 3.44 -11.53
CA TRP A 136 5.20 4.58 -12.29
C TRP A 136 5.11 4.27 -13.79
N ASP A 137 6.18 3.71 -14.35
CA ASP A 137 6.25 3.31 -15.76
C ASP A 137 5.19 2.25 -16.08
N LEU A 138 5.03 1.24 -15.21
CA LEU A 138 3.98 0.23 -15.35
C LEU A 138 2.56 0.85 -15.36
N MET A 139 2.30 1.80 -14.45
CA MET A 139 1.02 2.51 -14.42
C MET A 139 0.81 3.35 -15.69
N PHE A 140 1.87 3.98 -16.21
CA PHE A 140 1.82 4.74 -17.45
C PHE A 140 1.50 3.86 -18.66
N GLU A 141 2.21 2.73 -18.81
CA GLU A 141 2.00 1.76 -19.91
C GLU A 141 0.58 1.20 -19.91
N LYS A 142 0.04 0.90 -18.72
CA LYS A 142 -1.33 0.38 -18.55
C LYS A 142 -2.41 1.47 -18.53
N GLN A 143 -2.05 2.75 -18.68
CA GLN A 143 -2.95 3.91 -18.61
C GLN A 143 -3.79 3.96 -17.31
N ILE A 144 -3.18 3.61 -16.18
CA ILE A 144 -3.83 3.55 -14.87
C ILE A 144 -3.76 4.92 -14.19
N GLY A 145 -4.93 5.48 -13.86
CA GLY A 145 -5.07 6.71 -13.07
C GLY A 145 -4.62 7.99 -13.72
N SER A 146 -4.42 9.01 -12.89
CA SER A 146 -4.01 10.35 -13.32
C SER A 146 -2.58 10.42 -13.86
N ILE A 147 -1.84 9.32 -13.91
CA ILE A 147 -0.42 9.30 -14.31
C ILE A 147 -0.20 9.84 -15.72
N ARG A 148 -1.11 9.62 -16.66
CA ARG A 148 -0.99 10.24 -17.99
C ARG A 148 -1.01 11.77 -17.92
N MET A 149 -1.87 12.35 -17.08
CA MET A 149 -1.94 13.80 -16.85
C MET A 149 -0.76 14.32 -16.01
N LEU A 150 -0.29 13.55 -15.03
CA LEU A 150 0.84 13.91 -14.17
C LEU A 150 2.16 13.87 -14.95
N SER A 151 2.40 12.82 -15.74
CA SER A 151 3.58 12.71 -16.61
C SER A 151 3.65 13.87 -17.59
N GLN A 152 2.52 14.28 -18.22
CA GLN A 152 2.50 15.46 -19.09
C GLN A 152 2.98 16.73 -18.36
N LYS A 153 2.51 16.97 -17.12
CA LYS A 153 2.96 18.12 -16.32
C LYS A 153 4.43 18.05 -15.90
N ILE A 154 4.99 16.85 -15.76
CA ILE A 154 6.41 16.65 -15.43
C ILE A 154 7.29 16.91 -16.66
N PHE A 155 6.87 16.47 -17.86
CA PHE A 155 7.61 16.68 -19.12
C PHE A 155 7.46 18.10 -19.71
N GLU A 156 6.49 18.89 -19.24
CA GLU A 156 6.29 20.29 -19.63
C GLU A 156 7.11 21.30 -18.78
N ARG A 157 8.01 20.83 -17.93
CA ARG A 157 8.96 21.66 -17.16
C ARG A 157 10.39 21.53 -17.69
#